data_AF-A0A162L699-F1
#
_entry.id   AF-A0A162L699-F1
#
_cell.length_a   1.000
_cell.length_b   1.000
_cell.length_c   1.000
_cell.angle_alpha   90.00
_cell.angle_beta   90.00
_cell.angle_gamma   90.00
#
_symmetry.space_group_name_H-M   'P 1'
#
loop_
_entity.id
_entity.type
_entity.pdbx_description
1 polymer ?
#
loop_
_entity_poly.entity_id
_entity_poly.type
_entity_poly.pdbx_seq_one_letter_code
_entity_poly.pdbx_strand_id
1 'polypeptide(L)'
;MSGSSTYRSDPRPAGEAARAGTDVPAGSLRGIILNGFRHIEPNLVPVSIAGAVMMPAYWMVWTFLFPQAYENLGLRLAGSVLCLLLAFRRRWPARLQPWIPAVWLVMLGYCLPFFFTFMTVMNGGSVIWQMSTLTALFLLVLLVDWFSLIMLFLIGTGLGVAMALITGPPEHDVAIYAEYAPILAFGLLGGAIFNYNAANSRAVRERALAESGRAAGRMVQTPLMSIRTSARSLETYLPGLVRSHRIARAQGVPVESFDDAHLEALLHVPARIDDDCAEVARRLQTLGEPADPRRRS
;
A
#
# COMPACT_ATOMS: atom_id res chain seq x y z
N MET A 1 -57.16 -17.66 13.97
CA MET A 1 -56.97 -16.31 14.54
C MET A 1 -55.81 -16.43 15.53
N SER A 2 -54.55 -16.38 15.09
CA SER A 2 -53.71 -15.20 14.77
C SER A 2 -53.52 -14.25 15.95
N GLY A 3 -52.26 -14.03 16.34
CA GLY A 3 -51.81 -13.09 17.37
C GLY A 3 -50.53 -13.58 18.07
N SER A 4 -49.44 -13.83 17.34
CA SER A 4 -48.33 -12.88 17.05
C SER A 4 -47.40 -12.61 18.24
N SER A 5 -46.27 -13.33 18.22
CA SER A 5 -45.05 -13.14 19.02
C SER A 5 -44.45 -11.76 18.80
N THR A 6 -44.21 -11.01 19.88
CA THR A 6 -43.49 -9.74 19.85
C THR A 6 -42.00 -9.99 20.10
N TYR A 7 -41.22 -9.92 19.03
CA TYR A 7 -39.76 -9.91 19.05
C TYR A 7 -39.27 -8.58 19.65
N ARG A 8 -38.70 -8.64 20.87
CA ARG A 8 -38.04 -7.52 21.53
C ARG A 8 -36.62 -7.40 20.95
N SER A 9 -36.37 -6.36 20.17
CA SER A 9 -35.05 -5.99 19.67
C SER A 9 -34.20 -5.41 20.80
N ASP A 10 -33.12 -6.10 21.17
CA ASP A 10 -32.07 -5.55 22.03
C ASP A 10 -31.30 -4.44 21.29
N PRO A 11 -31.00 -3.30 21.95
CA PRO A 11 -30.17 -2.26 21.38
C PRO A 11 -28.70 -2.72 21.38
N ARG A 12 -28.07 -2.70 20.20
CA ARG A 12 -26.62 -2.92 20.04
C ARG A 12 -25.84 -1.95 20.96
N PRO A 13 -24.78 -2.41 21.65
CA PRO A 13 -23.96 -1.53 22.47
C PRO A 13 -23.29 -0.46 21.61
N ALA A 14 -23.55 0.80 21.96
CA ALA A 14 -22.91 1.99 21.42
C ALA A 14 -21.43 2.00 21.84
N GLY A 15 -20.57 1.42 21.00
CA GLY A 15 -19.13 1.36 21.25
C GLY A 15 -18.27 1.20 20.01
N GLU A 16 -18.86 1.22 18.81
CA GLU A 16 -18.11 1.21 17.55
C GLU A 16 -18.10 2.63 16.99
N ALA A 17 -17.36 3.50 17.71
CA ALA A 17 -16.96 4.78 17.19
C ALA A 17 -16.19 4.53 15.90
N ALA A 18 -16.82 4.94 14.79
CA ALA A 18 -16.29 5.04 13.45
C ALA A 18 -14.76 5.13 13.45
N ARG A 19 -14.10 4.02 13.10
CA ARG A 19 -12.74 4.08 12.59
C ARG A 19 -12.79 5.00 11.38
N ALA A 20 -12.20 6.19 11.51
CA ALA A 20 -11.98 7.09 10.39
C ALA A 20 -10.97 6.46 9.42
N GLY A 21 -11.41 5.41 8.72
CA GLY A 21 -10.85 5.03 7.44
C GLY A 21 -11.25 6.13 6.48
N THR A 22 -10.29 6.92 6.04
CA THR A 22 -10.47 7.79 4.89
C THR A 22 -10.63 6.88 3.67
N ASP A 23 -11.83 6.36 3.45
CA ASP A 23 -12.24 5.68 2.22
C ASP A 23 -12.39 6.74 1.14
N VAL A 24 -11.26 7.32 0.74
CA VAL A 24 -11.17 8.14 -0.45
C VAL A 24 -11.43 7.19 -1.62
N PRO A 25 -12.48 7.44 -2.44
CA PRO A 25 -12.79 6.54 -3.54
C PRO A 25 -11.56 6.35 -4.42
N ALA A 26 -11.29 5.10 -4.81
CA ALA A 26 -10.08 4.73 -5.56
C ALA A 26 -9.92 5.49 -6.90
N GLY A 27 -11.00 6.11 -7.42
CA GLY A 27 -11.00 6.96 -8.61
C GLY A 27 -10.89 8.48 -8.34
N SER A 28 -10.83 8.93 -7.09
CA SER A 28 -10.60 10.35 -6.76
C SER A 28 -9.14 10.70 -6.96
N LEU A 29 -8.84 11.91 -7.48
CA LEU A 29 -7.47 12.43 -7.63
C LEU A 29 -6.65 12.31 -6.34
N ARG A 30 -7.29 12.56 -5.20
CA ARG A 30 -6.67 12.41 -3.87
C ARG A 30 -6.33 10.95 -3.55
N GLY A 31 -7.16 10.01 -4.00
CA GLY A 31 -6.95 8.57 -3.82
C GLY A 31 -5.76 8.06 -4.62
N ILE A 32 -5.59 8.53 -5.86
CA ILE A 32 -4.43 8.19 -6.71
C ILE A 32 -3.14 8.66 -6.04
N ILE A 33 -3.09 9.92 -5.61
CA ILE A 33 -1.91 10.52 -4.97
C ILE A 33 -1.56 9.82 -3.66
N LEU A 34 -2.54 9.55 -2.79
CA LEU A 34 -2.29 8.91 -1.49
C LEU A 34 -1.88 7.45 -1.63
N ASN A 35 -2.48 6.71 -2.57
CA ASN A 35 -2.10 5.32 -2.85
C ASN A 35 -0.71 5.23 -3.50
N GLY A 36 -0.37 6.17 -4.37
CA GLY A 36 0.98 6.33 -4.91
C GLY A 36 2.01 6.62 -3.82
N PHE A 37 1.71 7.57 -2.94
CA PHE A 37 2.60 7.92 -1.82
C PHE A 37 2.88 6.74 -0.89
N ARG A 38 1.86 5.96 -0.50
CA ARG A 38 2.03 4.82 0.44
C ARG A 38 3.05 3.79 -0.06
N HIS A 39 3.16 3.62 -1.38
CA HIS A 39 4.13 2.70 -1.98
C HIS A 39 5.57 3.22 -1.96
N ILE A 40 5.76 4.52 -1.94
CA ILE A 40 7.06 5.16 -2.09
C ILE A 40 7.56 5.75 -0.75
N GLU A 41 6.70 5.76 0.27
CA GLU A 41 7.03 6.11 1.66
C GLU A 41 8.32 5.45 2.20
N PRO A 42 8.64 4.17 1.90
CA PRO A 42 9.89 3.58 2.36
C PRO A 42 11.14 4.32 1.85
N ASN A 43 11.08 4.86 0.62
CA ASN A 43 12.18 5.57 -0.01
C ASN A 43 12.27 7.03 0.42
N LEU A 44 11.28 7.53 1.16
CA LEU A 44 11.19 8.94 1.52
C LEU A 44 12.40 9.42 2.33
N VAL A 45 12.80 8.69 3.39
CA VAL A 45 13.94 9.13 4.24
C VAL A 45 15.26 9.06 3.46
N PRO A 46 15.61 7.94 2.78
CA PRO A 46 16.83 7.87 1.99
C PRO A 46 16.96 9.00 0.97
N VAL A 47 15.89 9.26 0.20
CA VAL A 47 15.88 10.30 -0.84
C VAL A 47 16.01 11.70 -0.22
N SER A 48 15.35 11.94 0.91
CA SER A 48 15.44 13.22 1.62
C SER A 48 16.85 13.47 2.17
N ILE A 49 17.49 12.46 2.76
CA ILE A 49 18.87 12.60 3.25
C ILE A 49 19.83 12.81 2.08
N ALA A 50 19.69 12.01 1.02
CA ALA A 50 20.50 12.13 -0.19
C ALA A 50 20.38 13.54 -0.79
N GLY A 51 19.17 14.05 -1.00
CA GLY A 51 18.93 15.39 -1.52
C GLY A 51 19.51 16.50 -0.63
N ALA A 52 19.35 16.38 0.69
CA ALA A 52 19.87 17.35 1.65
C ALA A 52 21.39 17.49 1.58
N VAL A 53 22.11 16.39 1.37
CA VAL A 53 23.57 16.34 1.26
C VAL A 53 24.05 16.68 -0.15
N MET A 54 23.41 16.12 -1.18
CA MET A 54 23.82 16.28 -2.57
C MET A 54 23.67 17.73 -3.04
N MET A 55 22.60 18.44 -2.67
CA MET A 55 22.39 19.83 -3.09
C MET A 55 23.60 20.74 -2.81
N PRO A 56 24.12 20.86 -1.57
CA PRO A 56 25.28 21.69 -1.25
C PRO A 56 26.60 21.05 -1.70
N ALA A 57 26.72 19.72 -1.71
CA ALA A 57 27.92 19.06 -2.21
C ALA A 57 28.16 19.38 -3.70
N TYR A 58 27.10 19.32 -4.52
CA TYR A 58 27.18 19.67 -5.93
C TYR A 58 27.40 21.16 -6.17
N TRP A 59 27.04 22.04 -5.23
CA TRP A 59 27.44 23.45 -5.30
C TRP A 59 28.98 23.58 -5.34
N MET A 60 29.69 22.83 -4.49
CA MET A 60 31.15 22.85 -4.49
C MET A 60 31.74 22.35 -5.82
N VAL A 61 31.13 21.32 -6.40
CA VAL A 61 31.55 20.76 -7.71
C VAL A 61 31.40 21.81 -8.81
N TRP A 62 30.22 22.43 -8.95
CA TRP A 62 29.93 23.36 -10.04
C TRP A 62 30.48 24.78 -9.81
N THR A 63 30.93 25.10 -8.60
CA THR A 63 31.58 26.37 -8.29
C THR A 63 33.10 26.28 -8.42
N PHE A 64 33.72 25.21 -7.93
CA PHE A 64 35.18 25.12 -7.81
C PHE A 64 35.84 24.13 -8.76
N LEU A 65 35.20 23.00 -9.08
CA LEU A 65 35.81 21.96 -9.93
C LEU A 65 35.47 22.16 -11.42
N PHE A 66 34.19 22.42 -11.73
CA PHE A 66 33.69 22.63 -13.08
C PHE A 66 32.80 23.88 -13.15
N PRO A 67 33.40 25.09 -13.08
CA PRO A 67 32.67 26.35 -13.01
C PRO A 67 31.59 26.47 -14.09
N GLN A 68 30.35 26.64 -13.66
CA GLN A 68 29.21 26.92 -14.54
C GLN A 68 28.97 28.43 -14.63
N ALA A 69 28.33 28.89 -15.72
CA ALA A 69 28.08 30.31 -15.96
C ALA A 69 27.15 30.92 -14.90
N TYR A 70 26.18 30.13 -14.42
CA TYR A 70 25.27 30.50 -13.36
C TYR A 70 25.20 29.42 -12.29
N GLU A 71 25.40 29.80 -11.04
CA GLU A 71 25.27 28.93 -9.87
C GLU A 71 24.76 29.71 -8.65
N ASN A 72 23.88 29.09 -7.84
CA ASN A 72 23.19 29.77 -6.75
C ASN A 72 23.08 28.90 -5.49
N LEU A 73 23.89 29.22 -4.49
CA LEU A 73 23.91 28.52 -3.21
C LEU A 73 22.57 28.63 -2.46
N GLY A 74 21.91 29.78 -2.52
CA GLY A 74 20.64 30.01 -1.83
C GLY A 74 19.53 29.08 -2.31
N LEU A 75 19.41 28.89 -3.63
CA LEU A 75 18.44 27.94 -4.22
C LEU A 75 18.71 26.50 -3.79
N ARG A 76 19.97 26.09 -3.71
CA ARG A 76 20.36 24.74 -3.25
C ARG A 76 20.09 24.55 -1.77
N LEU A 77 20.42 25.52 -0.93
CA LEU A 77 20.14 25.45 0.50
C LEU A 77 18.64 25.42 0.79
N ALA A 78 17.82 26.17 0.04
CA ALA A 78 16.37 26.05 0.13
C ALA A 78 15.89 24.62 -0.18
N GLY A 79 16.45 23.98 -1.21
CA GLY A 79 16.21 22.57 -1.51
C GLY A 79 16.63 21.65 -0.36
N SER A 80 17.83 21.85 0.19
CA SER A 80 18.30 21.09 1.36
C SER A 80 17.39 21.23 2.56
N VAL A 81 16.89 22.44 2.84
CA VAL A 81 15.94 22.66 3.94
C VAL A 81 14.66 21.88 3.70
N LEU A 82 14.07 21.91 2.50
CA LEU A 82 12.89 21.09 2.16
C LEU A 82 13.16 19.60 2.38
N CYS A 83 14.32 19.12 1.93
CA CYS A 83 14.75 17.74 2.14
C CYS A 83 14.91 17.41 3.64
N LEU A 84 15.56 18.26 4.43
CA LEU A 84 15.75 18.05 5.87
C LEU A 84 14.42 18.05 6.63
N LEU A 85 13.50 18.96 6.32
CA LEU A 85 12.17 19.01 6.92
C LEU A 85 11.50 17.64 6.85
N LEU A 86 11.61 16.97 5.71
CA LEU A 86 10.99 15.67 5.48
C LEU A 86 11.82 14.50 6.04
N ALA A 87 13.16 14.61 6.06
CA ALA A 87 14.02 13.65 6.75
C ALA A 87 13.66 13.56 8.25
N PHE A 88 13.32 14.69 8.88
CA PHE A 88 12.90 14.77 10.29
C PHE A 88 11.39 14.55 10.51
N ARG A 89 10.65 13.97 9.54
CA ARG A 89 9.19 13.75 9.65
C ARG A 89 8.74 13.03 10.93
N ARG A 90 9.58 12.16 11.50
CA ARG A 90 9.27 11.42 12.74
C ARG A 90 9.11 12.34 13.96
N ARG A 91 9.67 13.55 13.92
CA ARG A 91 9.57 14.55 14.98
C ARG A 91 8.44 15.55 14.76
N TRP A 92 7.68 15.42 13.67
CA TRP A 92 6.57 16.33 13.39
C TRP A 92 5.41 16.10 14.36
N PRO A 93 4.73 17.17 14.81
CA PRO A 93 3.55 17.06 15.65
C PRO A 93 2.42 16.32 14.90
N ALA A 94 1.53 15.66 15.65
CA ALA A 94 0.45 14.84 15.08
C ALA A 94 -0.43 15.60 14.07
N ARG A 95 -0.57 16.93 14.23
CA ARG A 95 -1.32 17.81 13.30
C ARG A 95 -0.68 17.95 11.91
N LEU A 96 0.64 17.78 11.80
CA LEU A 96 1.39 17.93 10.54
C LEU A 96 1.63 16.60 9.82
N GLN A 97 1.46 15.46 10.49
CA GLN A 97 1.60 14.12 9.88
C GLN A 97 0.76 13.93 8.60
N PRO A 98 -0.50 14.42 8.51
CA PRO A 98 -1.29 14.30 7.28
C PRO A 98 -0.74 15.08 6.08
N TRP A 99 0.14 16.05 6.30
CA TRP A 99 0.71 16.92 5.27
C TRP A 99 1.98 16.35 4.64
N ILE A 100 2.55 15.27 5.19
CA ILE A 100 3.78 14.64 4.68
C ILE A 100 3.69 14.32 3.17
N PRO A 101 2.60 13.74 2.63
CA PRO A 101 2.50 13.48 1.19
C PRO A 101 2.57 14.77 0.35
N ALA A 102 1.95 15.85 0.82
CA ALA A 102 1.97 17.13 0.12
C ALA A 102 3.38 17.74 0.14
N VAL A 103 4.06 17.73 1.31
CA VAL A 103 5.42 18.25 1.44
C VAL A 103 6.41 17.42 0.63
N TRP A 104 6.22 16.11 0.52
CA TRP A 104 7.00 15.25 -0.40
C TRP A 104 6.86 15.69 -1.85
N LEU A 105 5.64 15.89 -2.33
CA LEU A 105 5.40 16.34 -3.70
C LEU A 105 6.01 17.73 -3.96
N VAL A 106 5.88 18.66 -3.01
CA VAL A 106 6.50 19.99 -3.10
C VAL A 106 8.02 19.88 -3.15
N MET A 107 8.62 19.05 -2.28
CA MET A 107 10.07 18.83 -2.27
C MET A 107 10.57 18.24 -3.58
N LEU A 108 9.90 17.20 -4.10
CA LEU A 108 10.27 16.62 -5.39
C LEU A 108 10.09 17.61 -6.54
N GLY A 109 8.96 18.33 -6.59
CA GLY A 109 8.69 19.35 -7.61
C GLY A 109 9.72 20.47 -7.61
N TYR A 110 10.13 20.93 -6.43
CA TYR A 110 11.18 21.95 -6.27
C TYR A 110 12.56 21.40 -6.68
N CYS A 111 12.98 20.27 -6.10
CA CYS A 111 14.35 19.77 -6.24
C CYS A 111 14.63 19.15 -7.62
N LEU A 112 13.61 18.61 -8.30
CA LEU A 112 13.77 17.89 -9.57
C LEU A 112 13.37 18.79 -10.76
N PRO A 113 12.10 18.90 -11.19
CA PRO A 113 11.78 19.65 -12.39
C PRO A 113 12.05 21.16 -12.25
N PHE A 114 11.68 21.81 -11.14
CA PHE A 114 11.90 23.25 -11.00
C PHE A 114 13.38 23.64 -11.02
N PHE A 115 14.18 23.09 -10.09
CA PHE A 115 15.58 23.47 -9.94
C PHE A 115 16.38 23.17 -11.20
N PHE A 116 16.28 21.97 -11.76
CA PHE A 116 17.09 21.59 -12.91
C PHE A 116 16.66 22.33 -14.19
N THR A 117 15.37 22.57 -14.40
CA THR A 117 14.92 23.41 -15.52
C THR A 117 15.42 24.84 -15.38
N PHE A 118 15.27 25.46 -14.20
CA PHE A 118 15.76 26.81 -13.95
C PHE A 118 17.26 26.91 -14.22
N MET A 119 18.05 25.98 -13.69
CA MET A 119 19.50 25.95 -13.89
C MET A 119 19.88 25.71 -15.35
N THR A 120 19.11 24.91 -16.10
CA THR A 120 19.33 24.69 -17.53
C THR A 120 19.15 25.97 -18.33
N VAL A 121 18.07 26.72 -18.06
CA VAL A 121 17.79 27.98 -18.77
C VAL A 121 18.84 29.05 -18.40
N MET A 122 19.14 29.22 -17.11
CA MET A 122 20.12 30.22 -16.63
C MET A 122 21.55 29.93 -17.09
N ASN A 123 21.87 28.68 -17.47
CA ASN A 123 23.16 28.29 -18.03
C ASN A 123 23.11 28.14 -19.57
N GLY A 124 22.19 28.86 -20.24
CA GLY A 124 22.13 28.91 -21.71
C GLY A 124 21.87 27.57 -22.37
N GLY A 125 21.18 26.66 -21.68
CA GLY A 125 20.91 25.31 -22.17
C GLY A 125 22.15 24.43 -22.25
N SER A 126 23.16 24.60 -21.40
CA SER A 126 24.37 23.76 -21.43
C SER A 126 24.04 22.25 -21.39
N VAL A 127 24.84 21.45 -22.09
CA VAL A 127 24.66 19.99 -22.18
C VAL A 127 24.66 19.33 -20.80
N ILE A 128 25.49 19.80 -19.87
CA ILE A 128 25.57 19.26 -18.50
C ILE A 128 24.24 19.43 -17.77
N TRP A 129 23.63 20.62 -17.86
CA TRP A 129 22.34 20.89 -17.22
C TRP A 129 21.17 20.22 -17.93
N GLN A 130 21.23 20.06 -19.27
CA GLN A 130 20.28 19.21 -20.00
C GLN A 130 20.35 17.74 -19.54
N MET A 131 21.54 17.15 -19.44
CA MET A 131 21.70 15.78 -18.97
C MET A 131 21.27 15.61 -17.51
N SER A 132 21.52 16.64 -16.69
CA SER A 132 21.07 16.66 -15.29
C SER A 132 19.55 16.74 -15.18
N THR A 133 18.89 17.55 -16.00
CA THR A 133 17.42 17.64 -16.07
C THR A 133 16.79 16.34 -16.54
N LEU A 134 17.39 15.67 -17.54
CA LEU A 134 16.94 14.37 -18.02
C LEU A 134 17.09 13.30 -16.92
N THR A 135 18.20 13.32 -16.19
CA THR A 135 18.43 12.44 -15.04
C THR A 135 17.41 12.71 -13.93
N ALA A 136 17.10 13.97 -13.65
CA ALA A 136 16.08 14.36 -12.68
C ALA A 136 14.69 13.87 -13.08
N LEU A 137 14.34 13.91 -14.38
CA LEU A 137 13.11 13.32 -14.90
C LEU A 137 13.07 11.81 -14.67
N PHE A 138 14.15 11.07 -14.94
CA PHE A 138 14.20 9.63 -14.64
C PHE A 138 14.04 9.33 -13.15
N LEU A 139 14.69 10.10 -12.28
CA LEU A 139 14.49 9.98 -10.83
C LEU A 139 13.04 10.26 -10.45
N LEU A 140 12.42 11.29 -11.04
CA LEU A 140 11.02 11.60 -10.80
C LEU A 140 10.11 10.44 -11.22
N VAL A 141 10.35 9.83 -12.38
CA VAL A 141 9.62 8.62 -12.83
C VAL A 141 9.70 7.50 -11.78
N LEU A 142 10.85 7.30 -11.14
CA LEU A 142 11.00 6.26 -10.11
C LEU A 142 10.36 6.62 -8.76
N LEU A 143 10.17 7.90 -8.48
CA LEU A 143 9.80 8.42 -7.16
C LEU A 143 8.32 8.80 -7.01
N VAL A 144 7.54 8.82 -8.10
CA VAL A 144 6.12 9.14 -8.04
C VAL A 144 5.27 8.28 -8.98
N ASP A 145 3.96 8.25 -8.74
CA ASP A 145 3.00 7.64 -9.67
C ASP A 145 2.87 8.44 -10.97
N TRP A 146 2.24 7.86 -11.99
CA TRP A 146 2.11 8.47 -13.32
C TRP A 146 1.40 9.83 -13.32
N PHE A 147 0.41 10.03 -12.44
CA PHE A 147 -0.34 11.28 -12.38
C PHE A 147 0.50 12.37 -11.71
N SER A 148 1.07 12.06 -10.55
CA SER A 148 2.00 12.94 -9.85
C SER A 148 3.22 13.29 -10.70
N LEU A 149 3.73 12.36 -11.52
CA LEU A 149 4.82 12.59 -12.47
C LEU A 149 4.48 13.71 -13.45
N ILE A 150 3.36 13.58 -14.17
CA ILE A 150 2.94 14.58 -15.17
C ILE A 150 2.69 15.92 -14.50
N MET A 151 1.96 15.92 -13.38
CA MET A 151 1.62 17.12 -12.64
C MET A 151 2.88 17.86 -12.15
N LEU A 152 3.78 17.17 -11.46
CA LEU A 152 5.00 17.78 -10.92
C LEU A 152 5.94 18.23 -12.02
N PHE A 153 6.08 17.46 -13.09
CA PHE A 153 6.94 17.82 -14.20
C PHE A 153 6.46 19.09 -14.90
N LEU A 154 5.16 19.18 -15.24
CA LEU A 154 4.61 20.37 -15.89
C LEU A 154 4.66 21.60 -15.00
N ILE A 155 4.24 21.48 -13.73
CA ILE A 155 4.24 22.61 -12.80
C ILE A 155 5.67 23.05 -12.49
N GLY A 156 6.57 22.12 -12.15
CA GLY A 156 7.95 22.43 -11.81
C GLY A 156 8.73 23.03 -12.97
N THR A 157 8.64 22.41 -14.16
CA THR A 157 9.29 22.94 -15.38
C THR A 157 8.73 24.30 -15.73
N GLY A 158 7.40 24.48 -15.68
CA GLY A 158 6.75 25.76 -15.94
C GLY A 158 7.19 26.86 -14.98
N LEU A 159 7.27 26.57 -13.68
CA LEU A 159 7.77 27.50 -12.67
C LEU A 159 9.27 27.81 -12.87
N GLY A 160 10.07 26.81 -13.26
CA GLY A 160 11.50 26.98 -13.52
C GLY A 160 11.75 27.91 -14.71
N VAL A 161 11.02 27.71 -15.81
CA VAL A 161 11.06 28.60 -16.98
C VAL A 161 10.56 29.99 -16.60
N ALA A 162 9.41 30.11 -15.92
CA ALA A 162 8.86 31.40 -15.52
C ALA A 162 9.83 32.20 -14.64
N MET A 163 10.47 31.55 -13.66
CA MET A 163 11.46 32.18 -12.82
C MET A 163 12.69 32.63 -13.64
N ALA A 164 13.17 31.79 -14.56
CA ALA A 164 14.29 32.12 -15.43
C ALA A 164 13.99 33.30 -16.36
N LEU A 165 12.76 33.41 -16.89
CA LEU A 165 12.34 34.55 -17.71
C LEU A 165 12.28 35.87 -16.91
N ILE A 166 12.04 35.81 -15.60
CA ILE A 166 12.00 37.00 -14.73
C ILE A 166 13.41 37.43 -14.31
N THR A 167 14.31 36.48 -14.05
CA THR A 167 15.64 36.76 -13.46
C THR A 167 16.81 36.67 -14.44
N GLY A 168 16.61 36.05 -15.60
CA GLY A 168 17.67 35.74 -16.56
C GLY A 168 17.96 36.89 -17.54
N PRO A 169 19.14 36.85 -18.21
CA PRO A 169 19.47 37.79 -19.26
C PRO A 169 18.51 37.66 -20.46
N PRO A 170 18.26 38.74 -21.24
CA PRO A 170 17.23 38.76 -22.27
C PRO A 170 17.52 37.84 -23.47
N GLU A 171 18.77 37.42 -23.67
CA GLU A 171 19.18 36.61 -24.82
C GLU A 171 19.13 35.12 -24.47
N HIS A 172 18.03 34.46 -24.85
CA HIS A 172 17.87 33.02 -24.79
C HIS A 172 17.77 32.47 -26.21
N ASP A 173 18.68 31.58 -26.61
CA ASP A 173 18.56 30.87 -27.88
C ASP A 173 17.46 29.81 -27.77
N VAL A 174 16.30 30.12 -28.36
CA VAL A 174 15.11 29.26 -28.33
C VAL A 174 15.35 27.93 -29.06
N ALA A 175 16.27 27.89 -30.03
CA ALA A 175 16.53 26.69 -30.82
C ALA A 175 17.05 25.53 -29.96
N ILE A 176 17.95 25.81 -29.02
CA ILE A 176 18.52 24.81 -28.10
C ILE A 176 17.42 24.12 -27.29
N TYR A 177 16.44 24.89 -26.81
CA TYR A 177 15.33 24.34 -26.02
C TYR A 177 14.32 23.59 -26.88
N ALA A 178 14.11 24.03 -28.13
CA ALA A 178 13.23 23.36 -29.08
C ALA A 178 13.76 21.96 -29.46
N GLU A 179 15.08 21.78 -29.57
CA GLU A 179 15.70 20.47 -29.79
C GLU A 179 15.62 19.55 -28.57
N TYR A 180 15.71 20.13 -27.36
CA TYR A 180 15.68 19.37 -26.11
C TYR A 180 14.28 18.95 -25.67
N ALA A 181 13.25 19.75 -25.99
CA ALA A 181 11.86 19.49 -25.58
C ALA A 181 11.30 18.13 -26.04
N PRO A 182 11.51 17.65 -27.29
CA PRO A 182 11.11 16.31 -27.71
C PRO A 182 11.73 15.18 -26.87
N ILE A 183 12.97 15.35 -26.41
CA ILE A 183 13.68 14.36 -25.58
C ILE A 183 13.01 14.27 -24.20
N LEU A 184 12.71 15.42 -23.59
CA LEU A 184 11.97 15.46 -22.33
C LEU A 184 10.55 14.91 -22.49
N ALA A 185 9.86 15.24 -23.58
CA ALA A 185 8.53 14.72 -23.86
C ALA A 185 8.54 13.20 -24.01
N PHE A 186 9.54 12.64 -24.72
CA PHE A 186 9.73 11.21 -24.84
C PHE A 186 9.94 10.54 -23.48
N GLY A 187 10.83 11.08 -22.65
CA GLY A 187 11.08 10.58 -21.30
C GLY A 187 9.85 10.65 -20.41
N LEU A 188 9.09 11.74 -20.48
CA LEU A 188 7.89 11.95 -19.68
C LEU A 188 6.76 10.99 -20.09
N LEU A 189 6.48 10.88 -21.39
CA LEU A 189 5.44 10.01 -21.91
C LEU A 189 5.78 8.54 -21.67
N GLY A 190 7.02 8.14 -21.97
CA GLY A 190 7.50 6.78 -21.71
C GLY A 190 7.41 6.46 -20.22
N GLY A 191 7.94 7.33 -19.35
CA GLY A 191 7.89 7.18 -17.90
C GLY A 191 6.46 7.08 -17.36
N ALA A 192 5.54 7.91 -17.85
CA ALA A 192 4.14 7.86 -17.46
C ALA A 192 3.46 6.55 -17.86
N ILE A 193 3.69 6.06 -19.09
CA ILE A 193 3.14 4.78 -19.58
C ILE A 193 3.66 3.62 -18.74
N PHE A 194 4.98 3.57 -18.49
CA PHE A 194 5.57 2.50 -17.68
C PHE A 194 5.09 2.55 -16.23
N ASN A 195 4.98 3.74 -15.61
CA ASN A 195 4.43 3.88 -14.26
C ASN A 195 2.97 3.47 -14.18
N TYR A 196 2.16 3.84 -15.18
CA TYR A 196 0.77 3.43 -15.27
C TYR A 196 0.64 1.91 -15.36
N ASN A 197 1.41 1.28 -16.27
CA ASN A 197 1.41 -0.16 -16.44
C ASN A 197 1.88 -0.88 -15.17
N ALA A 198 2.95 -0.41 -14.54
CA ALA A 198 3.45 -0.97 -13.29
C ALA A 198 2.42 -0.85 -12.16
N ALA A 199 1.75 0.29 -12.03
CA ALA A 199 0.69 0.49 -11.05
C ALA A 199 -0.50 -0.46 -11.30
N ASN A 200 -0.93 -0.59 -12.55
CA ASN A 200 -2.02 -1.48 -12.93
C ASN A 200 -1.67 -2.96 -12.69
N SER A 201 -0.49 -3.41 -13.10
CA SER A 201 -0.04 -4.79 -12.88
C SER A 201 0.05 -5.14 -11.39
N ARG A 202 0.44 -4.19 -10.54
CA ARG A 202 0.45 -4.37 -9.08
C ARG A 202 -0.97 -4.49 -8.53
N ALA A 203 -1.88 -3.59 -8.92
CA ALA A 203 -3.27 -3.64 -8.50
C ALA A 203 -3.95 -4.95 -8.90
N VAL A 204 -3.67 -5.47 -10.09
CA VAL A 204 -4.16 -6.80 -10.53
C VAL A 204 -3.61 -7.92 -9.66
N ARG A 205 -2.30 -7.89 -9.34
CA ARG A 205 -1.66 -8.92 -8.50
C ARG A 205 -2.17 -8.92 -7.07
N GLU A 206 -2.38 -7.76 -6.47
CA GLU A 206 -2.96 -7.63 -5.12
C GLU A 206 -4.38 -8.20 -5.07
N ARG A 207 -5.21 -7.89 -6.08
CA ARG A 207 -6.56 -8.45 -6.20
C ARG A 207 -6.54 -9.98 -6.34
N ALA A 208 -5.68 -10.50 -7.21
CA ALA A 208 -5.52 -11.94 -7.42
C ALA A 208 -5.07 -12.66 -6.13
N LEU A 209 -4.15 -12.07 -5.37
CA LEU A 209 -3.71 -12.61 -4.08
C LEU A 209 -4.81 -12.58 -3.04
N ALA A 210 -5.57 -11.48 -2.95
CA ALA A 210 -6.71 -11.37 -2.04
C ALA A 210 -7.80 -12.39 -2.38
N GLU A 211 -8.09 -12.60 -3.66
CA GLU A 211 -9.05 -13.61 -4.13
C GLU A 211 -8.57 -15.03 -3.85
N SER A 212 -7.29 -15.31 -4.07
CA SER A 212 -6.67 -16.61 -3.76
C SER A 212 -6.70 -16.90 -2.26
N GLY A 213 -6.42 -15.91 -1.41
CA GLY A 213 -6.55 -16.03 0.04
C GLY A 213 -8.00 -16.32 0.48
N ARG A 214 -8.98 -15.62 -0.10
CA ARG A 214 -10.41 -15.89 0.14
C ARG A 214 -10.84 -17.26 -0.36
N ALA A 215 -10.33 -17.71 -1.50
CA ALA A 215 -10.59 -19.04 -2.04
C ALA A 215 -10.01 -20.13 -1.13
N ALA A 216 -8.75 -20.00 -0.70
CA ALA A 216 -8.10 -20.90 0.24
C ALA A 216 -8.86 -20.98 1.57
N GLY A 217 -9.30 -19.84 2.12
CA GLY A 217 -10.14 -19.80 3.32
C GLY A 217 -11.45 -20.59 3.16
N ARG A 218 -12.14 -20.43 2.03
CA ARG A 218 -13.36 -21.20 1.72
C ARG A 218 -13.08 -22.70 1.55
N MET A 219 -11.97 -23.07 0.90
CA MET A 219 -11.58 -24.46 0.70
C MET A 219 -11.33 -25.22 2.01
N VAL A 220 -10.95 -24.54 3.09
CA VAL A 220 -10.78 -25.16 4.43
C VAL A 220 -12.10 -25.19 5.21
N GLN A 221 -12.95 -24.20 5.05
CA GLN A 221 -14.26 -24.16 5.71
C GLN A 221 -15.20 -25.26 5.21
N THR A 222 -15.24 -25.52 3.90
CA THR A 222 -16.10 -26.55 3.30
C THR A 222 -15.88 -27.96 3.89
N PRO A 223 -14.66 -28.52 3.93
CA PRO A 223 -14.43 -29.85 4.52
C PRO A 223 -14.69 -29.87 6.03
N LEU A 224 -14.37 -28.81 6.78
CA LEU A 224 -14.69 -28.73 8.21
C LEU A 224 -16.21 -28.78 8.47
N MET A 225 -17.00 -28.04 7.68
CA MET A 225 -18.46 -28.08 7.77
C MET A 225 -19.02 -29.46 7.41
N SER A 226 -18.41 -30.14 6.43
CA SER A 226 -18.74 -31.53 6.08
C SER A 226 -18.48 -32.47 7.26
N ILE A 227 -17.28 -32.41 7.86
CA ILE A 227 -16.89 -33.25 9.01
C ILE A 227 -17.83 -33.01 10.20
N ARG A 228 -18.16 -31.76 10.54
CA ARG A 228 -19.12 -31.44 11.61
C ARG A 228 -20.51 -32.01 11.34
N THR A 229 -20.95 -31.97 10.08
CA THR A 229 -22.26 -32.54 9.69
C THR A 229 -22.28 -34.06 9.85
N SER A 230 -21.18 -34.74 9.48
CA SER A 230 -21.02 -36.18 9.72
C SER A 230 -20.96 -36.51 11.21
N ALA A 231 -20.24 -35.73 12.02
CA ALA A 231 -20.17 -35.91 13.47
C ALA A 231 -21.55 -35.77 14.12
N ARG A 232 -22.33 -34.75 13.78
CA ARG A 232 -23.72 -34.60 14.28
C ARG A 232 -24.63 -35.75 13.89
N SER A 233 -24.45 -36.29 12.69
CA SER A 233 -25.21 -37.47 12.25
C SER A 233 -24.89 -38.68 13.11
N LEU A 234 -23.61 -38.93 13.40
CA LEU A 234 -23.17 -39.97 14.33
C LEU A 234 -23.74 -39.75 15.73
N GLU A 235 -23.67 -38.54 16.26
CA GLU A 235 -24.24 -38.20 17.58
C GLU A 235 -25.74 -38.50 17.66
N THR A 236 -26.48 -38.27 16.57
CA THR A 236 -27.93 -38.50 16.50
C THR A 236 -28.29 -39.99 16.44
N TYR A 237 -27.58 -40.79 15.62
CA TYR A 237 -27.98 -42.17 15.34
C TYR A 237 -27.23 -43.24 16.16
N LEU A 238 -25.97 -42.97 16.56
CA LEU A 238 -25.12 -43.93 17.26
C LEU A 238 -25.71 -44.40 18.61
N PRO A 239 -26.32 -43.55 19.46
CA PRO A 239 -26.94 -44.02 20.71
C PRO A 239 -28.06 -45.04 20.48
N GLY A 240 -28.86 -44.84 19.43
CA GLY A 240 -29.91 -45.79 19.04
C GLY A 240 -29.34 -47.13 18.59
N LEU A 241 -28.25 -47.12 17.82
CA LEU A 241 -27.55 -48.32 17.36
C LEU A 241 -26.86 -49.08 18.50
N VAL A 242 -26.24 -48.37 19.45
CA VAL A 242 -25.64 -49.00 20.63
C VAL A 242 -26.72 -49.63 21.51
N ARG A 243 -27.85 -48.94 21.69
CA ARG A 243 -29.00 -49.47 22.44
C ARG A 243 -29.59 -50.72 21.78
N SER A 244 -29.80 -50.71 20.46
CA SER A 244 -30.32 -51.89 19.74
C SER A 244 -29.34 -53.06 19.78
N HIS A 245 -28.04 -52.80 19.67
CA HIS A 245 -27.00 -53.82 19.81
C HIS A 245 -27.01 -54.48 21.19
N ARG A 246 -27.08 -53.68 22.28
CA ARG A 246 -27.20 -54.19 23.66
C ARG A 246 -28.44 -55.06 23.85
N ILE A 247 -29.59 -54.66 23.28
CA ILE A 247 -30.85 -55.44 23.35
C ILE A 247 -30.72 -56.76 22.58
N ALA A 248 -30.18 -56.74 21.35
CA ALA A 248 -29.98 -57.93 20.54
C ALA A 248 -29.07 -58.95 21.23
N ARG A 249 -27.97 -58.48 21.83
CA ARG A 249 -27.04 -59.31 22.61
C ARG A 249 -27.73 -59.92 23.84
N ALA A 250 -28.53 -59.15 24.57
CA ALA A 250 -29.29 -59.62 25.72
C ALA A 250 -30.35 -60.68 25.37
N GLN A 251 -30.90 -60.63 24.15
CA GLN A 251 -31.89 -61.59 23.64
C GLN A 251 -31.26 -62.82 22.97
N GLY A 252 -29.92 -62.96 23.00
CA GLY A 252 -29.21 -64.09 22.40
C GLY A 252 -29.24 -64.11 20.87
N VAL A 253 -29.56 -62.98 20.23
CA VAL A 253 -29.44 -62.83 18.77
C VAL A 253 -27.95 -62.86 18.43
N PRO A 254 -27.52 -63.62 17.40
CA PRO A 254 -26.12 -63.66 17.00
C PRO A 254 -25.70 -62.31 16.40
N VAL A 255 -25.03 -61.51 17.22
CA VAL A 255 -24.39 -60.24 16.85
C VAL A 255 -22.90 -60.31 17.15
N GLU A 256 -22.11 -59.58 16.37
CA GLU A 256 -20.66 -59.47 16.54
C GLU A 256 -20.33 -58.96 17.96
N SER A 257 -19.39 -59.60 18.65
CA SER A 257 -19.10 -59.31 20.05
C SER A 257 -18.20 -58.09 20.19
N PHE A 258 -18.76 -56.97 20.63
CA PHE A 258 -18.00 -55.78 21.05
C PHE A 258 -17.99 -55.68 22.59
N ASP A 259 -16.87 -55.18 23.14
CA ASP A 259 -16.76 -54.84 24.56
C ASP A 259 -17.63 -53.61 24.90
N ASP A 260 -18.30 -53.64 26.04
CA ASP A 260 -19.22 -52.57 26.47
C ASP A 260 -18.46 -51.27 26.75
N ALA A 261 -17.21 -51.36 27.23
CA ALA A 261 -16.35 -50.20 27.39
C ALA A 261 -16.01 -49.54 26.05
N HIS A 262 -15.86 -50.33 24.98
CA HIS A 262 -15.58 -49.85 23.64
C HIS A 262 -16.79 -49.16 23.01
N LEU A 263 -18.00 -49.73 23.21
CA LEU A 263 -19.26 -49.13 22.77
C LEU A 263 -19.54 -47.82 23.49
N GLU A 264 -19.25 -47.73 24.78
CA GLU A 264 -19.40 -46.49 25.56
C GLU A 264 -18.40 -45.42 25.08
N ALA A 265 -17.15 -45.80 24.82
CA ALA A 265 -16.15 -44.88 24.26
C ALA A 265 -16.55 -44.31 22.90
N LEU A 266 -17.18 -45.12 22.03
CA LEU A 266 -17.68 -44.69 20.71
C LEU A 266 -18.75 -43.60 20.82
N LEU A 267 -19.58 -43.59 21.88
CA LEU A 267 -20.60 -42.56 22.08
C LEU A 267 -20.01 -41.15 22.29
N HIS A 268 -18.76 -41.05 22.75
CA HIS A 268 -18.08 -39.77 23.01
C HIS A 268 -17.30 -39.24 21.79
N VAL A 269 -17.02 -40.07 20.79
CA VAL A 269 -16.22 -39.69 19.60
C VAL A 269 -16.85 -38.55 18.81
N PRO A 270 -18.18 -38.52 18.53
CA PRO A 270 -18.80 -37.45 17.75
C PRO A 270 -18.64 -36.06 18.38
N ALA A 271 -18.82 -35.95 19.70
CA ALA A 271 -18.65 -34.70 20.44
C ALA A 271 -17.20 -34.19 20.34
N ARG A 272 -16.22 -35.10 20.50
CA ARG A 272 -14.81 -34.77 20.35
C ARG A 272 -14.44 -34.25 18.96
N ILE A 273 -15.01 -34.84 17.90
CA ILE A 273 -14.81 -34.40 16.52
C ILE A 273 -15.40 -32.99 16.29
N ASP A 274 -16.59 -32.69 16.85
CA ASP A 274 -17.18 -31.36 16.71
C ASP A 274 -16.34 -30.29 17.44
N ASP A 275 -15.83 -30.62 18.63
CA ASP A 275 -14.95 -29.75 19.42
C ASP A 275 -13.62 -29.46 18.70
N ASP A 276 -12.96 -30.49 18.15
CA ASP A 276 -11.72 -30.36 17.38
C ASP A 276 -11.95 -29.47 16.14
N CYS A 277 -13.05 -29.68 15.41
CA CYS A 277 -13.41 -28.85 14.26
C CYS A 277 -13.69 -27.39 14.67
N ALA A 278 -14.36 -27.17 15.81
CA ALA A 278 -14.63 -25.84 16.33
C ALA A 278 -13.35 -25.13 16.80
N GLU A 279 -12.38 -25.86 17.37
CA GLU A 279 -11.07 -25.33 17.71
C GLU A 279 -10.27 -24.94 16.46
N VAL A 280 -10.21 -25.80 15.44
CA VAL A 280 -9.53 -25.50 14.17
C VAL A 280 -10.17 -24.28 13.50
N ALA A 281 -11.50 -24.18 13.48
CA ALA A 281 -12.20 -23.03 12.92
C ALA A 281 -11.86 -21.72 13.67
N ARG A 282 -11.80 -21.75 15.01
CA ARG A 282 -11.38 -20.59 15.83
C ARG A 282 -9.94 -20.19 15.53
N ARG A 283 -9.00 -21.14 15.46
CA ARG A 283 -7.58 -20.86 15.13
C ARG A 283 -7.45 -20.22 13.74
N LEU A 284 -8.22 -20.70 12.75
CA LEU A 284 -8.22 -20.11 11.41
C LEU A 284 -8.77 -18.67 11.39
N GLN A 285 -9.80 -18.37 12.19
CA GLN A 285 -10.30 -17.01 12.34
C GLN A 285 -9.23 -16.08 12.94
N THR A 286 -8.50 -16.54 13.97
CA THR A 286 -7.41 -15.76 14.57
C THR A 286 -6.20 -15.56 13.64
N LEU A 287 -5.98 -16.46 12.67
CA LEU A 287 -4.93 -16.31 11.66
C LEU A 287 -5.34 -15.40 10.49
N GLY A 288 -6.65 -15.28 10.23
CA GLY A 288 -7.20 -14.40 9.20
C GLY A 288 -7.36 -12.95 9.62
N GLU A 289 -7.25 -12.63 10.92
CA GLU A 289 -7.17 -11.25 11.38
C GLU A 289 -5.77 -10.69 11.10
N PRO A 290 -5.64 -9.54 10.40
CA PRO A 290 -4.35 -8.91 10.22
C PRO A 290 -3.74 -8.62 11.58
N ALA A 291 -2.59 -9.23 11.87
CA ALA A 291 -1.85 -9.02 13.10
C ALA A 291 -1.65 -7.52 13.32
N ASP A 292 -2.29 -6.96 14.35
CA ASP A 292 -2.07 -5.58 14.77
C ASP A 292 -0.58 -5.43 15.16
N PRO A 293 0.23 -4.68 14.41
CA PRO A 293 1.65 -4.53 14.72
C PRO A 293 1.91 -3.80 16.05
N ARG A 294 0.87 -3.29 16.74
CA ARG A 294 0.98 -2.66 18.07
C ARG A 294 0.98 -3.63 19.25
N ARG A 295 0.78 -4.93 19.03
CA ARG A 295 0.83 -5.95 20.11
C ARG A 295 2.20 -6.58 20.34
N ARG A 296 3.23 -6.17 19.60
CA ARG A 296 4.62 -6.45 19.95
C ARG A 296 5.21 -5.21 20.59
N SER A 297 4.98 -5.12 21.91
CA SER A 297 5.71 -4.28 22.85
C SER A 297 7.22 -4.41 22.68
#